data_AF-A0A9X0CIX7-F1
#
_entry.id   AF-A0A9X0CIX7-F1
#
_cell.length_a   1.000
_cell.length_b   1.000
_cell.length_c   1.000
_cell.angle_alpha   90.00
_cell.angle_beta   90.00
_cell.angle_gamma   90.00
#
_symmetry.space_group_name_H-M   'P 1'
#
loop_
_entity.id
_entity.type
_entity.pdbx_description
1 polymer ?
#
loop_
_entity_poly.entity_id
_entity_poly.type
_entity_poly.pdbx_seq_one_letter_code
_entity_poly.pdbx_strand_id
1 'polypeptide(L)'
;MKHPCQNGATCSPIYNEDDYNCTCAPGYIGRHCGLGQIVICESETGQRLSCGDRGTINVLSANYGRLDTHTCSDEYQTTNCRAENSLARVKERCQGNAHCELTASSEFFGGDPCLNTLKYLLVTYRCES
;
A
#
# COMPACT_ATOMS: atom_id res chain seq x y z
N MET A 1 -23.64 17.53 -9.30
CA MET A 1 -22.64 16.58 -9.80
C MET A 1 -21.92 15.95 -8.61
N LYS A 2 -21.90 14.62 -8.47
CA LYS A 2 -21.10 13.97 -7.43
C LYS A 2 -19.64 14.07 -7.87
N HIS A 3 -18.79 14.68 -7.05
CA HIS A 3 -17.33 14.62 -7.22
C HIS A 3 -16.89 13.16 -7.03
N PRO A 4 -16.45 12.45 -8.09
CA PRO A 4 -16.23 11.01 -8.02
C PRO A 4 -14.87 10.64 -7.41
N CYS A 5 -13.90 11.56 -7.48
CA CYS A 5 -12.57 11.37 -6.91
C CYS A 5 -12.63 11.41 -5.37
N GLN A 6 -11.87 10.53 -4.72
CA GLN A 6 -11.90 10.34 -3.28
C GLN A 6 -10.61 10.86 -2.63
N ASN A 7 -10.60 10.89 -1.29
CA ASN A 7 -9.39 11.10 -0.48
C ASN A 7 -8.57 12.35 -0.85
N GLY A 8 -9.26 13.46 -1.13
CA GLY A 8 -8.61 14.75 -1.43
C GLY A 8 -8.03 14.86 -2.84
N ALA A 9 -8.39 13.95 -3.75
CA ALA A 9 -7.97 14.00 -5.14
C ALA A 9 -8.62 15.15 -5.93
N THR A 10 -7.84 15.68 -6.88
CA THR A 10 -8.29 16.72 -7.82
C THR A 10 -9.03 16.06 -8.99
N CYS A 11 -10.24 16.53 -9.30
CA CYS A 11 -11.02 16.07 -10.44
C CYS A 11 -10.92 17.08 -11.59
N SER A 12 -10.49 16.63 -12.76
CA SER A 12 -10.40 17.44 -13.98
C SER A 12 -11.27 16.83 -15.08
N PRO A 13 -12.16 17.60 -15.74
CA PRO A 13 -12.96 17.08 -16.84
C PRO A 13 -12.09 16.80 -18.07
N ILE A 14 -12.47 15.79 -18.86
CA ILE A 14 -11.86 15.53 -20.17
C ILE A 14 -12.72 16.22 -21.23
N TYR A 15 -12.18 17.27 -21.85
CA TYR A 15 -12.93 18.01 -22.87
C TYR A 15 -13.17 17.13 -24.09
N ASN A 16 -14.42 17.08 -24.55
CA ASN A 16 -14.94 16.26 -25.65
C ASN A 16 -15.29 14.80 -25.29
N GLU A 17 -15.27 14.43 -24.01
CA GLU A 17 -15.76 13.15 -23.51
C GLU A 17 -16.69 13.39 -22.32
N ASP A 18 -17.70 12.54 -22.10
CA ASP A 18 -18.47 12.53 -20.86
C ASP A 18 -17.68 11.81 -19.73
N ASP A 19 -16.41 12.18 -19.57
CA ASP A 19 -15.45 11.54 -18.64
C ASP A 19 -14.58 12.56 -17.88
N TYR A 20 -13.82 12.07 -16.91
CA TYR A 20 -12.97 12.85 -16.02
C TYR A 20 -11.69 12.09 -15.68
N ASN A 21 -10.68 12.83 -15.21
CA ASN A 21 -9.47 12.28 -14.64
C ASN A 21 -9.33 12.68 -13.17
N CYS A 22 -8.85 11.75 -12.34
CA CYS A 22 -8.53 12.00 -10.93
C CYS A 22 -7.01 12.02 -10.75
N THR A 23 -6.49 13.15 -10.28
CA THR A 23 -5.10 13.23 -9.79
C THR A 23 -5.09 12.92 -8.31
N CYS A 24 -4.51 11.77 -7.94
CA CYS A 24 -4.53 11.28 -6.55
C CYS A 24 -3.57 12.05 -5.65
N ALA A 25 -3.99 12.23 -4.39
CA ALA A 25 -3.09 12.68 -3.33
C ALA A 25 -2.03 11.60 -3.03
N PRO A 26 -0.85 11.96 -2.48
CA PRO A 26 0.19 11.01 -2.11
C PRO A 26 -0.37 9.87 -1.23
N GLY A 27 0.03 8.63 -1.56
CA GLY A 27 -0.44 7.43 -0.87
C GLY A 27 -1.82 6.93 -1.30
N TYR A 28 -2.42 7.49 -2.34
CA TYR A 28 -3.68 6.99 -2.93
C TYR A 28 -3.54 6.65 -4.41
N ILE A 29 -4.25 5.60 -4.84
CA ILE A 29 -4.20 5.08 -6.22
C ILE A 29 -5.60 4.65 -6.71
N GLY A 30 -5.66 4.28 -7.99
CA GLY A 30 -6.86 3.80 -8.67
C GLY A 30 -7.65 4.91 -9.37
N ARG A 31 -8.62 4.55 -10.23
CA ARG A 31 -9.38 5.50 -11.08
C ARG A 31 -10.03 6.65 -10.29
N HIS A 32 -10.44 6.37 -9.05
CA HIS A 32 -11.10 7.35 -8.18
C HIS A 32 -10.29 7.69 -6.93
N CYS A 33 -9.01 7.28 -6.86
CA CYS A 33 -8.14 7.51 -5.71
C CYS A 33 -8.71 6.95 -4.38
N GLY A 34 -9.52 5.88 -4.48
CA GLY A 34 -10.19 5.24 -3.33
C GLY A 34 -9.32 4.21 -2.61
N LEU A 35 -8.19 3.81 -3.19
CA LEU A 35 -7.31 2.80 -2.62
C LEU A 35 -6.11 3.49 -1.97
N GLY A 36 -5.83 3.15 -0.72
CA GLY A 36 -4.60 3.56 -0.04
C GLY A 36 -3.44 2.63 -0.41
N GLN A 37 -2.25 3.19 -0.59
CA GLN A 37 -1.00 2.47 -0.82
C GLN A 37 0.08 3.02 0.09
N ILE A 38 0.71 2.14 0.87
CA ILE A 38 1.83 2.51 1.75
C ILE A 38 3.06 1.65 1.44
N VAL A 39 4.23 2.25 1.68
CA VAL A 39 5.54 1.61 1.60
C VAL A 39 6.20 1.79 2.96
N ILE A 40 6.69 0.70 3.54
CA ILE A 40 7.48 0.70 4.78
C ILE A 40 8.83 0.07 4.46
N CYS A 41 9.91 0.83 4.60
CA CYS A 41 11.25 0.30 4.36
C CYS A 41 11.71 -0.55 5.55
N GLU A 42 12.49 -1.61 5.31
CA GLU A 42 13.05 -2.45 6.39
C GLU A 42 14.02 -1.68 7.29
N SER A 43 14.58 -0.56 6.82
CA SER A 43 15.43 0.36 7.57
C SER A 43 14.67 1.40 8.41
N GLU A 44 13.33 1.42 8.34
CA GLU A 44 12.49 2.41 9.01
C GLU A 44 11.71 1.80 10.18
N THR A 45 11.22 2.66 11.07
CA THR A 45 10.25 2.25 12.08
C THR A 45 8.93 1.87 11.43
N GLY A 46 8.21 0.91 12.03
CA GLY A 46 6.88 0.52 11.56
C GLY A 46 5.90 1.68 11.43
N GLN A 47 4.89 1.52 10.57
CA GLN A 47 3.89 2.54 10.28
C GLN A 47 2.50 2.10 10.73
N ARG A 48 1.74 3.08 11.24
CA ARG A 48 0.32 2.90 11.59
C ARG A 48 -0.56 3.13 10.37
N LEU A 49 -1.34 2.13 10.00
CA LEU A 49 -2.37 2.21 8.97
C LEU A 49 -3.72 2.40 9.65
N SER A 50 -4.50 3.40 9.23
CA SER A 50 -5.74 3.81 9.91
C SER A 50 -6.81 4.27 8.94
N CYS A 51 -8.04 3.79 9.15
CA CYS A 51 -9.22 4.24 8.44
C CYS A 51 -9.93 5.41 9.14
N GLY A 52 -9.63 5.68 10.41
CA GLY A 52 -10.37 6.66 11.22
C GLY A 52 -11.86 6.30 11.25
N ASP A 53 -12.72 7.30 11.11
CA ASP A 53 -14.18 7.11 11.12
C ASP A 53 -14.74 6.53 9.80
N ARG A 54 -13.87 6.22 8.82
CA ARG A 54 -14.26 5.68 7.49
C ARG A 54 -14.53 4.17 7.50
N GLY A 55 -14.47 3.54 8.66
CA GLY A 55 -14.74 2.10 8.84
C GLY A 55 -13.48 1.30 9.15
N THR A 56 -13.43 0.08 8.62
CA THR A 56 -12.39 -0.92 8.89
C THR A 56 -11.51 -1.16 7.67
N ILE A 57 -10.30 -1.64 7.92
CA ILE A 57 -9.29 -1.89 6.90
C ILE A 57 -9.65 -3.17 6.14
N ASN A 58 -9.75 -3.07 4.82
CA ASN A 58 -9.74 -4.20 3.91
C ASN A 58 -8.42 -4.25 3.13
N VAL A 59 -7.61 -5.28 3.38
CA VAL A 59 -6.30 -5.46 2.74
C VAL A 59 -6.49 -6.16 1.39
N LEU A 60 -6.08 -5.49 0.33
CA LEU A 60 -6.24 -5.97 -1.05
C LEU A 60 -5.00 -6.72 -1.54
N SER A 61 -3.82 -6.18 -1.27
CA SER A 61 -2.54 -6.82 -1.60
C SER A 61 -1.45 -6.42 -0.61
N ALA A 62 -0.47 -7.28 -0.43
CA ALA A 62 0.75 -6.96 0.31
C ALA A 62 1.93 -7.76 -0.23
N ASN A 63 3.11 -7.13 -0.26
CA ASN A 63 4.37 -7.76 -0.58
C ASN A 63 5.47 -7.23 0.34
N TYR A 64 6.06 -8.11 1.15
CA TYR A 64 7.36 -7.89 1.75
C TYR A 64 8.43 -8.48 0.83
N GLY A 65 9.35 -7.64 0.38
CA GLY A 65 10.34 -8.01 -0.61
C GLY A 65 10.80 -6.79 -1.40
N ARG A 66 10.95 -6.94 -2.72
CA ARG A 66 11.29 -5.84 -3.62
C ARG A 66 10.68 -6.09 -4.99
N LEU A 67 10.02 -5.08 -5.55
CA LEU A 67 9.31 -5.11 -6.83
C LEU A 67 9.92 -4.19 -7.89
N ASP A 68 10.80 -3.27 -7.48
CA ASP A 68 11.41 -2.26 -8.34
C ASP A 68 12.81 -1.88 -7.82
N THR A 69 13.53 -1.07 -8.60
CA THR A 69 14.96 -0.80 -8.40
C THR A 69 15.25 0.37 -7.47
N HIS A 70 14.26 1.17 -7.08
CA HIS A 70 14.48 2.50 -6.46
C HIS A 70 13.78 2.68 -5.11
N THR A 71 12.72 1.91 -4.85
CA THR A 71 11.94 2.07 -3.63
C THR A 71 12.81 1.76 -2.42
N CYS A 72 12.84 2.69 -1.46
CA CYS A 72 13.66 2.70 -0.24
C CYS A 72 15.18 2.80 -0.44
N SER A 73 15.76 2.16 -1.46
CA SER A 73 17.19 2.16 -1.75
C SER A 73 17.47 1.56 -3.13
N ASP A 74 18.64 1.88 -3.68
CA ASP A 74 19.22 1.26 -4.88
C ASP A 74 20.05 -0.01 -4.56
N GLU A 75 20.09 -0.44 -3.29
CA GLU A 75 20.76 -1.68 -2.85
C GLU A 75 19.90 -2.92 -3.12
N TYR A 76 20.05 -3.52 -4.31
CA TYR A 76 19.33 -4.73 -4.70
C TYR A 76 20.14 -5.68 -5.60
N GLN A 77 19.78 -6.96 -5.56
CA GLN A 77 20.21 -7.97 -6.54
C GLN A 77 19.06 -8.43 -7.44
N THR A 78 17.81 -8.25 -7.00
CA THR A 78 16.61 -8.64 -7.76
C THR A 78 15.38 -7.81 -7.41
N THR A 79 14.48 -7.63 -8.37
CA THR A 79 13.14 -7.05 -8.22
C THR A 79 12.02 -8.10 -8.26
N ASN A 80 12.39 -9.38 -8.37
CA ASN A 80 11.49 -10.52 -8.28
C ASN A 80 11.49 -11.10 -6.86
N CYS A 81 11.57 -10.24 -5.84
CA CYS A 81 11.62 -10.65 -4.44
C CYS A 81 10.26 -10.52 -3.77
N ARG A 82 9.69 -11.65 -3.34
CA ARG A 82 8.35 -11.73 -2.76
C ARG A 82 8.31 -12.78 -1.67
N ALA A 83 7.94 -12.39 -0.45
CA ALA A 83 7.62 -13.36 0.59
C ALA A 83 6.20 -13.92 0.36
N GLU A 84 6.06 -15.24 0.30
CA GLU A 84 4.77 -15.90 0.03
C GLU A 84 3.69 -15.54 1.06
N ASN A 85 4.08 -15.39 2.33
CA ASN A 85 3.16 -15.12 3.44
C ASN A 85 2.79 -13.64 3.60
N SER A 86 3.24 -12.75 2.71
CA SER A 86 3.06 -11.29 2.83
C SER A 86 1.61 -10.89 3.06
N LEU A 87 0.71 -11.34 2.18
CA LEU A 87 -0.71 -11.00 2.26
C LEU A 87 -1.38 -11.60 3.49
N ALA A 88 -1.07 -12.85 3.82
CA ALA A 88 -1.66 -13.55 4.96
C ALA A 88 -1.30 -12.84 6.29
N ARG A 89 -0.03 -12.49 6.48
CA ARG A 89 0.44 -11.79 7.69
C ARG A 89 -0.14 -10.39 7.85
N VAL A 90 -0.22 -9.63 6.76
CA VAL A 90 -0.83 -8.29 6.81
C VAL A 90 -2.34 -8.37 7.05
N LYS A 91 -3.04 -9.35 6.45
CA LYS A 91 -4.46 -9.60 6.75
C LYS A 91 -4.68 -10.00 8.20
N GLU A 92 -3.90 -10.93 8.73
CA GLU A 92 -3.95 -11.37 10.12
C GLU A 92 -3.81 -10.17 11.09
N ARG A 93 -2.95 -9.20 10.76
CA ARG A 93 -2.73 -8.01 11.60
C ARG A 93 -3.77 -6.90 11.42
N CYS A 94 -4.27 -6.69 10.21
CA CYS A 94 -5.00 -5.46 9.87
C CYS A 94 -6.45 -5.65 9.44
N GLN A 95 -6.81 -6.80 8.89
CA GLN A 95 -8.13 -7.00 8.29
C GLN A 95 -9.24 -6.78 9.33
N GLY A 96 -10.23 -5.95 8.98
CA GLY A 96 -11.40 -5.69 9.84
C GLY A 96 -11.11 -4.79 11.04
N ASN A 97 -9.86 -4.34 11.23
CA ASN A 97 -9.53 -3.37 12.28
C ASN A 97 -9.70 -1.93 11.78
N ALA A 98 -10.03 -1.00 12.68
CA ALA A 98 -10.05 0.44 12.34
C ALA A 98 -8.63 1.00 12.11
N HIS A 99 -7.65 0.43 12.81
CA HIS A 99 -6.23 0.75 12.68
C HIS A 99 -5.36 -0.48 13.01
N CYS A 100 -4.14 -0.52 12.47
CA CYS A 100 -3.13 -1.51 12.80
C CYS A 100 -1.72 -0.92 12.66
N GLU A 101 -0.72 -1.60 13.20
CA GLU A 101 0.69 -1.24 13.05
C GLU A 101 1.45 -2.37 12.36
N LEU A 102 2.22 -1.98 11.35
CA LEU A 102 2.97 -2.85 10.47
C LEU A 102 4.45 -2.46 10.47
N THR A 103 5.32 -3.46 10.42
CA THR A 103 6.76 -3.27 10.30
C THR A 103 7.26 -4.17 9.17
N ALA A 104 8.17 -3.67 8.34
CA ALA A 104 8.86 -4.49 7.34
C ALA A 104 10.00 -5.26 8.02
N SER A 105 9.76 -6.49 8.45
CA SER A 105 10.75 -7.33 9.15
C SER A 105 10.67 -8.79 8.71
N SER A 106 11.82 -9.39 8.45
CA SER A 106 11.93 -10.80 8.08
C SER A 106 11.36 -11.74 9.16
N GLU A 107 11.50 -11.39 10.44
CA GLU A 107 10.90 -12.15 11.56
C GLU A 107 9.37 -12.21 11.43
N PHE A 108 8.74 -11.08 11.13
CA PHE A 108 7.29 -10.99 10.98
C PHE A 108 6.78 -11.77 9.76
N PHE A 109 7.56 -11.80 8.67
CA PHE A 109 7.19 -12.46 7.42
C PHE A 109 7.67 -13.91 7.28
N GLY A 110 8.36 -14.46 8.29
CA GLY A 110 8.77 -15.86 8.35
C GLY A 110 10.10 -16.16 7.65
N GLY A 111 10.96 -15.15 7.48
CA GLY A 111 12.30 -15.27 6.91
C GLY A 111 12.62 -14.17 5.90
N ASP A 112 13.88 -14.15 5.48
CA ASP A 112 14.33 -13.28 4.38
C ASP A 112 14.00 -13.94 3.03
N PRO A 113 13.10 -13.35 2.20
CA PRO A 113 12.76 -13.88 0.88
C PRO A 113 13.86 -13.68 -0.17
N CYS A 114 14.81 -12.76 0.03
CA CYS A 114 15.87 -12.47 -0.94
C CYS A 114 17.11 -11.86 -0.28
N LEU A 115 18.13 -12.70 -0.08
CA LEU A 115 19.40 -12.27 0.51
C LEU A 115 20.07 -11.15 -0.31
N ASN A 116 20.77 -10.25 0.37
CA ASN A 116 21.49 -9.10 -0.21
C ASN A 116 20.63 -8.14 -1.03
N THR A 117 19.32 -8.13 -0.79
CA THR A 117 18.40 -7.14 -1.33
C THR A 117 17.70 -6.44 -0.18
N LEU A 118 17.78 -5.11 -0.11
CA LEU A 118 17.03 -4.37 0.88
C LEU A 118 15.54 -4.49 0.57
N LYS A 119 14.72 -4.89 1.55
CA LYS A 119 13.30 -5.15 1.33
C LYS A 119 12.45 -3.99 1.82
N TYR A 120 11.23 -3.94 1.32
CA TYR A 120 10.17 -3.06 1.79
C TYR A 120 8.86 -3.82 1.80
N LEU A 121 7.95 -3.36 2.67
CA LEU A 121 6.58 -3.82 2.69
C LEU A 121 5.72 -2.82 1.89
N LEU A 122 5.20 -3.28 0.75
CA LEU A 122 4.19 -2.56 -0.04
C LEU A 122 2.81 -3.12 0.30
N VAL A 123 1.87 -2.27 0.73
CA VAL A 123 0.50 -2.67 1.04
C VAL A 123 -0.49 -1.80 0.28
N THR A 124 -1.49 -2.43 -0.33
CA THR A 124 -2.66 -1.74 -0.89
C THR A 124 -3.91 -2.15 -0.12
N TYR A 125 -4.70 -1.17 0.29
CA TYR A 125 -5.89 -1.36 1.11
C TYR A 125 -6.98 -0.37 0.74
N ARG A 126 -8.18 -0.58 1.29
CA ARG A 126 -9.25 0.41 1.32
C ARG A 126 -9.95 0.37 2.67
N CYS A 127 -10.75 1.40 2.95
CA CYS A 127 -11.60 1.43 4.14
C CYS A 127 -13.02 1.03 3.76
N GLU A 128 -13.62 0.14 4.56
CA GLU A 128 -14.98 -0.37 4.39
C GLU A 128 -15.78 -0.13 5.68
N SER A 129 -16.90 0.58 5.53
CA SER A 129 -17.89 0.84 6.58
C SER A 129 -18.95 -0.26 6.65
#